data_AF-A0A1F9BE80-F1
#
_entry.id   AF-A0A1F9BE80-F1
#
_cell.length_a   1.000
_cell.length_b   1.000
_cell.length_c   1.000
_cell.angle_alpha   90.00
_cell.angle_beta   90.00
_cell.angle_gamma   90.00
#
_symmetry.space_group_name_H-M   'P 1'
#
loop_
_entity.id
_entity.type
_entity.pdbx_description
1 polymer ?
#
loop_
_entity_poly.entity_id
_entity_poly.type
_entity_poly.pdbx_seq_one_letter_code
_entity_poly.pdbx_strand_id
1 'polypeptide(L)'
;MSNMQKKRFSKSLFLVGLFVFGGSFLLSGCANAPKTLNSAISGPQVIVNPESISLGVAALTGAKIVFEGSGFKPEDSVFITLFGPNKTEAVVADGKVGSDGKFTAAVGTLAKVTGILKGNVSGKYAADGSYDQFIVITQPPIPAGIYTAKATSMLSDLTAETKLTITEPSVGDSLKDWLGEMTGKIVDKQTK
;
A
#
# COMPACT_ATOMS: atom_id res chain seq x y z
N MET A 1 -43.34 35.34 12.48
CA MET A 1 -42.83 33.95 12.38
C MET A 1 -42.53 33.42 13.78
N SER A 2 -43.21 32.35 14.21
CA SER A 2 -43.06 31.80 15.57
C SER A 2 -41.75 31.03 15.73
N ASN A 3 -41.24 30.95 16.97
CA ASN A 3 -39.96 30.32 17.32
C ASN A 3 -39.84 28.84 16.89
N MET A 4 -40.96 28.14 16.66
CA MET A 4 -40.96 26.76 16.16
C MET A 4 -40.62 26.64 14.67
N GLN A 5 -41.01 27.61 13.84
CA GLN A 5 -40.67 27.61 12.41
C GLN A 5 -39.16 27.84 12.18
N LYS A 6 -38.52 28.72 12.97
CA LYS A 6 -37.07 28.97 12.89
C LYS A 6 -36.23 27.74 13.25
N LYS A 7 -36.62 26.97 14.28
CA LYS A 7 -35.94 25.73 14.67
C LYS A 7 -36.07 24.61 13.62
N ARG A 8 -37.22 24.46 12.97
CA ARG A 8 -37.43 23.48 11.88
C ARG A 8 -36.64 23.85 10.62
N PHE A 9 -36.62 25.12 10.25
CA PHE A 9 -35.87 25.61 9.09
C PHE A 9 -34.35 25.48 9.30
N SER A 10 -33.86 25.81 10.50
CA SER A 10 -32.46 25.65 10.90
C SER A 10 -32.02 24.18 10.88
N LYS A 11 -32.83 23.25 11.40
CA LYS A 11 -32.53 21.81 11.33
C LYS A 11 -32.51 21.28 9.89
N SER A 12 -33.41 21.76 9.03
CA SER A 12 -33.44 21.37 7.62
C SER A 12 -32.25 21.91 6.82
N LEU A 13 -31.83 23.15 7.08
CA LEU A 13 -30.61 23.73 6.49
C LEU A 13 -29.35 23.01 6.97
N PHE A 14 -29.29 22.59 8.22
CA PHE A 14 -28.17 21.82 8.76
C PHE A 14 -28.08 20.42 8.13
N LEU A 15 -29.23 19.74 7.93
CA LEU A 15 -29.30 18.44 7.27
C LEU A 15 -28.93 18.49 5.78
N VAL A 16 -29.40 19.50 5.06
CA VAL A 16 -29.04 19.72 3.65
C VAL A 16 -27.56 20.10 3.52
N GLY A 17 -27.05 20.92 4.45
CA GLY A 17 -25.63 21.26 4.52
C GLY A 17 -24.74 20.02 4.73
N LEU A 18 -25.13 19.10 5.62
CA LEU A 18 -24.41 17.85 5.86
C LEU A 18 -24.43 16.92 4.63
N PHE A 19 -25.54 16.89 3.89
CA PHE A 19 -25.68 16.09 2.68
C PHE A 19 -24.85 16.63 1.51
N VAL A 20 -24.79 17.96 1.35
CA VAL A 20 -23.97 18.62 0.32
C VAL A 20 -22.47 18.51 0.65
N PHE A 21 -22.09 18.64 1.92
CA PHE A 21 -20.70 18.41 2.35
C PHE A 21 -20.27 16.93 2.24
N GLY A 22 -21.17 16.00 2.59
CA GLY A 22 -20.93 14.56 2.45
C GLY A 22 -20.85 14.10 0.98
N GLY A 23 -21.68 14.69 0.09
CA GLY A 23 -21.69 14.36 -1.34
C GLY A 23 -20.48 14.90 -2.11
N SER A 24 -19.92 16.04 -1.68
CA SER A 24 -18.77 16.68 -2.34
C SER A 24 -17.46 15.88 -2.14
N PHE A 25 -17.37 15.06 -1.10
CA PHE A 25 -16.20 14.22 -0.80
C PHE A 25 -16.10 12.96 -1.67
N LEU A 26 -17.16 12.60 -2.42
CA LEU A 26 -17.21 11.39 -3.23
C LEU A 26 -16.63 11.56 -4.66
N LEU A 27 -16.27 12.80 -5.05
CA LEU A 27 -15.89 13.11 -6.44
C LEU A 27 -14.38 13.35 -6.65
N SER A 28 -13.55 13.33 -5.60
CA SER A 28 -12.12 13.59 -5.70
C SER A 28 -11.28 12.31 -5.64
N GLY A 29 -11.61 11.33 -6.47
CA GLY A 29 -10.80 10.14 -6.71
C GLY A 29 -10.12 10.20 -8.07
N CYS A 30 -9.08 11.03 -8.23
CA CYS A 30 -8.22 10.97 -9.41
C CYS A 30 -7.34 9.72 -9.33
N ALA A 31 -7.89 8.56 -9.72
CA ALA A 31 -7.08 7.37 -9.92
C ALA A 31 -6.31 7.51 -11.24
N ASN A 32 -4.99 7.61 -11.18
CA ASN A 32 -4.15 7.50 -12.36
C ASN A 32 -4.37 6.12 -13.00
N ALA A 33 -4.43 6.06 -14.33
CA ALA A 33 -4.52 4.80 -15.05
C ALA A 33 -3.30 3.92 -14.69
N PRO A 34 -3.48 2.60 -14.50
CA PRO A 34 -2.36 1.70 -14.24
C PRO A 34 -1.29 1.83 -15.33
N LYS A 35 -0.03 1.86 -14.92
CA LYS A 35 1.09 1.79 -15.86
C LYS A 35 1.09 0.46 -16.57
N THR A 36 1.51 0.48 -17.82
CA THR A 36 1.72 -0.71 -18.64
C THR A 36 3.15 -0.72 -19.16
N LEU A 37 3.70 -1.91 -19.37
CA LEU A 37 5.01 -2.09 -19.98
C LEU A 37 5.04 -1.51 -21.39
N ASN A 38 6.18 -0.95 -21.80
CA ASN A 38 6.34 -0.38 -23.13
C ASN A 38 6.90 -1.44 -24.08
N SER A 39 6.07 -1.93 -25.01
CA SER A 39 6.47 -2.96 -25.98
C SER A 39 7.56 -2.51 -26.95
N ALA A 40 7.83 -1.21 -27.09
CA ALA A 40 8.91 -0.70 -27.91
C ALA A 40 10.30 -0.85 -27.26
N ILE A 41 10.37 -1.15 -25.97
CA ILE A 41 11.63 -1.36 -25.24
C ILE A 41 11.95 -2.86 -25.26
N SER A 42 13.06 -3.22 -25.91
CA SER A 42 13.53 -4.61 -26.02
C SER A 42 14.38 -5.08 -24.84
N GLY A 43 14.89 -4.15 -24.01
CA GLY A 43 15.71 -4.45 -22.83
C GLY A 43 14.88 -4.70 -21.56
N PRO A 44 15.56 -5.05 -20.45
CA PRO A 44 14.93 -5.19 -19.14
C PRO A 44 14.20 -3.91 -18.73
N GLN A 45 12.94 -4.06 -18.34
CA GLN A 45 12.13 -2.98 -17.81
C GLN A 45 11.23 -3.51 -16.69
N VAL A 46 10.90 -2.64 -15.75
CA VAL A 46 9.99 -2.93 -14.64
C VAL A 46 9.10 -1.72 -14.39
N ILE A 47 7.85 -1.99 -14.02
CA ILE A 47 6.88 -1.00 -13.56
C ILE A 47 6.27 -1.47 -12.24
N VAL A 48 5.61 -0.55 -11.54
CA VAL A 48 4.88 -0.86 -10.30
C VAL A 48 3.50 -0.23 -10.34
N ASN A 49 2.51 -1.00 -9.91
CA ASN A 49 1.13 -0.56 -9.76
C ASN A 49 0.62 -0.89 -8.35
N PRO A 50 0.09 0.09 -7.59
CA PRO A 50 0.09 1.52 -7.88
C PRO A 50 1.50 2.14 -7.79
N GLU A 51 1.69 3.31 -8.39
CA GLU A 51 2.96 4.08 -8.30
C GLU A 51 3.16 4.78 -6.97
N SER A 52 2.11 4.83 -6.15
CA SER A 52 2.16 5.41 -4.82
C SER A 52 1.40 4.58 -3.82
N ILE A 53 1.98 4.45 -2.63
CA ILE A 53 1.42 3.72 -1.49
C ILE A 53 1.52 4.58 -0.23
N SER A 54 0.55 4.40 0.67
CA SER A 54 0.51 5.06 1.98
C SER A 54 1.11 4.16 3.05
N LEU A 55 1.77 4.76 4.04
CA LEU A 55 2.27 4.08 5.25
C LEU A 55 1.17 3.79 6.29
N GLY A 56 -0.08 4.16 6.04
CA GLY A 56 -1.20 3.72 6.87
C GLY A 56 -1.31 2.20 6.89
N VAL A 57 -1.40 1.59 8.06
CA VAL A 57 -1.29 0.13 8.24
C VAL A 57 -2.39 -0.60 7.47
N ALA A 58 -3.65 -0.19 7.63
CA ALA A 58 -4.78 -0.77 6.92
C ALA A 58 -4.73 -0.49 5.42
N ALA A 59 -4.29 0.71 5.02
CA ALA A 59 -4.17 1.09 3.61
C ALA A 59 -3.11 0.26 2.89
N LEU A 60 -1.91 0.14 3.47
CA LEU A 60 -0.80 -0.60 2.90
C LEU A 60 -1.12 -2.10 2.80
N THR A 61 -1.61 -2.69 3.89
CA THR A 61 -1.91 -4.12 3.93
C THR A 61 -3.03 -4.49 2.96
N GLY A 62 -4.03 -3.61 2.78
CA GLY A 62 -5.09 -3.76 1.78
C GLY A 62 -4.67 -3.45 0.33
N ALA A 63 -3.58 -2.73 0.09
CA ALA A 63 -3.18 -2.32 -1.25
C ALA A 63 -2.66 -3.49 -2.11
N LYS A 64 -3.15 -3.66 -3.33
CA LYS A 64 -2.59 -4.63 -4.27
C LYS A 64 -1.39 -4.02 -5.00
N ILE A 65 -0.19 -4.22 -4.45
CA ILE A 65 1.07 -3.72 -5.04
C ILE A 65 1.67 -4.82 -5.89
N VAL A 66 1.86 -4.55 -7.18
CA VAL A 66 2.37 -5.52 -8.16
C VAL A 66 3.47 -4.87 -8.98
N PHE A 67 4.60 -5.56 -9.06
CA PHE A 67 5.66 -5.27 -10.01
C PHE A 67 5.46 -6.15 -11.24
N GLU A 68 5.53 -5.53 -12.41
CA GLU A 68 5.50 -6.23 -13.69
C GLU A 68 6.78 -5.89 -14.42
N GLY A 69 7.40 -6.87 -15.07
CA GLY A 69 8.60 -6.65 -15.85
C GLY A 69 8.65 -7.48 -17.11
N SER A 70 9.52 -7.06 -18.04
CA SER A 70 9.77 -7.74 -19.31
C SER A 70 11.22 -7.54 -19.75
N GLY A 71 11.69 -8.37 -20.68
CA GLY A 71 13.06 -8.31 -21.18
C GLY A 71 14.06 -9.00 -20.25
N PHE A 72 13.57 -9.86 -19.36
CA PHE A 72 14.39 -10.69 -18.47
C PHE A 72 14.63 -12.07 -19.09
N LYS A 73 15.66 -12.76 -18.60
CA LYS A 73 16.01 -14.10 -19.08
C LYS A 73 14.88 -15.09 -18.72
N PRO A 74 14.33 -15.84 -19.68
CA PRO A 74 13.34 -16.88 -19.40
C PRO A 74 13.80 -17.91 -18.38
N GLU A 75 12.88 -18.38 -17.54
CA GLU A 75 13.12 -19.35 -16.45
C GLU A 75 14.08 -18.87 -15.36
N ASP A 76 14.50 -17.61 -15.38
CA ASP A 76 15.19 -16.96 -14.27
C ASP A 76 14.18 -16.62 -13.15
N SER A 77 14.69 -16.07 -12.06
CA SER A 77 13.89 -15.48 -10.99
C SER A 77 14.40 -14.09 -10.67
N VAL A 78 13.53 -13.21 -10.20
CA VAL A 78 13.86 -11.83 -9.87
C VAL A 78 13.49 -11.52 -8.44
N PHE A 79 14.29 -10.70 -7.78
CA PHE A 79 13.93 -10.04 -6.52
C PHE A 79 13.73 -8.55 -6.75
N ILE A 80 12.76 -7.98 -6.03
CA ILE A 80 12.50 -6.54 -6.01
C ILE A 80 13.00 -5.96 -4.69
N THR A 81 13.98 -5.08 -4.79
CA THR A 81 14.51 -4.32 -3.64
C THR A 81 14.13 -2.87 -3.76
N LEU A 82 13.61 -2.28 -2.68
CA LEU A 82 13.38 -0.86 -2.54
C LEU A 82 14.60 -0.19 -1.93
N PHE A 83 15.11 0.83 -2.61
CA PHE A 83 16.14 1.74 -2.12
C PHE A 83 15.55 3.12 -1.92
N GLY A 84 15.69 3.69 -0.72
CA GLY A 84 15.05 4.97 -0.41
C GLY A 84 15.83 5.87 0.55
N PRO A 85 15.16 6.89 1.10
CA PRO A 85 15.77 7.85 2.00
C PRO A 85 16.46 7.18 3.20
N ASN A 86 17.45 7.85 3.78
CA ASN A 86 18.19 7.38 4.95
C ASN A 86 18.85 6.00 4.77
N LYS A 87 19.27 5.67 3.54
CA LYS A 87 19.85 4.37 3.17
C LYS A 87 18.91 3.20 3.50
N THR A 88 17.61 3.44 3.41
CA THR A 88 16.61 2.39 3.60
C THR A 88 16.72 1.38 2.46
N GLU A 89 16.83 0.12 2.82
CA GLU A 89 16.80 -1.01 1.91
C GLU A 89 15.76 -2.03 2.39
N ALA A 90 14.90 -2.51 1.50
CA ALA A 90 13.91 -3.55 1.80
C ALA A 90 13.63 -4.43 0.58
N VAL A 91 13.81 -5.74 0.73
CA VAL A 91 13.34 -6.72 -0.26
C VAL A 91 11.84 -6.90 -0.05
N VAL A 92 11.04 -6.65 -1.09
CA VAL A 92 9.58 -6.55 -0.97
C VAL A 92 8.81 -7.58 -1.78
N ALA A 93 9.42 -8.13 -2.83
CA ALA A 93 8.79 -9.16 -3.65
C ALA A 93 9.85 -9.99 -4.37
N ASP A 94 9.42 -11.16 -4.81
CA ASP A 94 10.12 -12.03 -5.73
C ASP A 94 9.15 -12.55 -6.79
N GLY A 95 9.69 -13.01 -7.92
CA GLY A 95 8.87 -13.55 -9.00
C GLY A 95 9.68 -14.42 -9.94
N LYS A 96 9.02 -15.42 -10.52
CA LYS A 96 9.61 -16.25 -11.57
C LYS A 96 9.41 -15.57 -12.94
N VAL A 97 10.45 -15.59 -13.77
CA VAL A 97 10.37 -15.12 -15.15
C VAL A 97 9.81 -16.24 -16.02
N GLY A 98 8.73 -15.94 -16.73
CA GLY A 98 8.10 -16.86 -17.67
C GLY A 98 8.94 -17.09 -18.92
N SER A 99 8.49 -18.04 -19.74
CA SER A 99 9.14 -18.38 -21.02
C SER A 99 9.14 -17.22 -22.02
N ASP A 100 8.24 -16.25 -21.85
CA ASP A 100 8.13 -15.01 -22.65
C ASP A 100 9.05 -13.87 -22.16
N GLY A 101 9.89 -14.13 -21.14
CA GLY A 101 10.79 -13.14 -20.57
C GLY A 101 10.10 -12.09 -19.71
N LYS A 102 8.85 -12.32 -19.29
CA LYS A 102 8.08 -11.44 -18.40
C LYS A 102 7.91 -12.04 -17.01
N PHE A 103 7.66 -11.18 -16.03
CA PHE A 103 7.31 -11.61 -14.68
C PHE A 103 6.23 -10.72 -14.07
N THR A 104 5.58 -11.26 -13.04
CA THR A 104 4.68 -10.53 -12.15
C THR A 104 5.03 -10.90 -10.72
N ALA A 105 5.35 -9.89 -9.90
CA ALA A 105 5.78 -10.06 -8.51
C ALA A 105 4.90 -9.21 -7.60
N ALA A 106 4.03 -9.86 -6.83
CA ALA A 106 3.14 -9.18 -5.90
C ALA A 106 3.81 -9.00 -4.53
N VAL A 107 3.65 -7.83 -3.93
CA VAL A 107 4.16 -7.58 -2.57
C VAL A 107 3.22 -8.27 -1.57
N GLY A 108 3.72 -9.33 -0.92
CA GLY A 108 2.96 -10.08 0.07
C GLY A 108 2.76 -9.31 1.39
N THR A 109 1.73 -9.70 2.16
CA THR A 109 1.42 -9.07 3.45
C THR A 109 2.60 -9.07 4.41
N LEU A 110 3.34 -10.18 4.48
CA LEU A 110 4.50 -10.27 5.36
C LEU A 110 5.57 -9.21 5.01
N ALA A 111 5.91 -9.07 3.72
CA ALA A 111 6.87 -8.08 3.25
C ALA A 111 6.44 -6.63 3.54
N LYS A 112 5.13 -6.33 3.43
CA LYS A 112 4.58 -5.03 3.82
C LYS A 112 4.75 -4.77 5.31
N VAL A 113 4.43 -5.77 6.14
CA VAL A 113 4.45 -5.60 7.60
C VAL A 113 5.88 -5.55 8.13
N THR A 114 6.74 -6.48 7.75
CA THR A 114 8.11 -6.56 8.28
C THR A 114 9.08 -5.62 7.56
N GLY A 115 8.97 -5.53 6.23
CA GLY A 115 9.88 -4.76 5.39
C GLY A 115 9.59 -3.26 5.45
N ILE A 116 8.32 -2.87 5.31
CA ILE A 116 7.88 -1.47 5.19
C ILE A 116 7.42 -0.92 6.54
N LEU A 117 6.48 -1.59 7.24
CA LEU A 117 5.93 -1.10 8.50
C LEU A 117 6.82 -1.36 9.72
N LYS A 118 7.90 -2.13 9.57
CA LYS A 118 8.79 -2.56 10.67
C LYS A 118 8.03 -3.15 11.87
N GLY A 119 6.96 -3.87 11.56
CA GLY A 119 6.10 -4.59 12.51
C GLY A 119 6.21 -6.10 12.37
N ASN A 120 5.30 -6.79 13.05
CA ASN A 120 5.17 -8.25 13.04
C ASN A 120 3.72 -8.66 12.77
N VAL A 121 3.52 -9.83 12.18
CA VAL A 121 2.21 -10.47 12.12
C VAL A 121 2.10 -11.45 13.28
N SER A 122 1.04 -11.35 14.05
CA SER A 122 0.70 -12.29 15.11
C SER A 122 -0.73 -12.79 14.90
N GLY A 123 -1.15 -13.75 15.70
CA GLY A 123 -2.52 -14.23 15.61
C GLY A 123 -2.90 -15.10 16.79
N LYS A 124 -4.20 -15.28 16.96
CA LYS A 124 -4.81 -16.10 17.99
C LYS A 124 -5.79 -17.06 17.35
N TYR A 125 -5.81 -18.28 17.85
CA TYR A 125 -6.87 -19.22 17.51
C TYR A 125 -8.10 -18.91 18.36
N ALA A 126 -9.24 -18.71 17.71
CA ALA A 126 -10.52 -18.69 18.38
C ALA A 126 -10.95 -20.11 18.74
N ALA A 127 -11.92 -20.23 19.65
CA ALA A 127 -12.43 -21.51 20.12
C ALA A 127 -13.09 -22.35 19.01
N ASP A 128 -13.48 -21.73 17.90
CA ASP A 128 -14.03 -22.38 16.71
C ASP A 128 -12.96 -22.90 15.73
N GLY A 129 -11.67 -22.73 16.08
CA GLY A 129 -10.54 -23.14 15.24
C GLY A 129 -10.15 -22.12 14.17
N SER A 130 -10.83 -20.98 14.06
CA SER A 130 -10.41 -19.91 13.16
C SER A 130 -9.15 -19.21 13.67
N TYR A 131 -8.26 -18.84 12.75
CA TYR A 131 -7.03 -18.12 13.08
C TYR A 131 -7.21 -16.63 12.74
N ASP A 132 -7.30 -15.81 13.77
CA ASP A 132 -7.42 -14.36 13.63
C ASP A 132 -6.03 -13.71 13.67
N GLN A 133 -5.64 -13.10 12.55
CA GLN A 133 -4.35 -12.44 12.40
C GLN A 133 -4.47 -10.95 12.73
N PHE A 134 -3.51 -10.44 13.49
CA PHE A 134 -3.38 -9.02 13.79
C PHE A 134 -1.94 -8.54 13.60
N ILE A 135 -1.79 -7.26 13.28
CA ILE A 135 -0.51 -6.62 13.01
C ILE A 135 -0.03 -5.95 14.29
N VAL A 136 1.22 -6.19 14.66
CA VAL A 136 1.87 -5.55 15.82
C VAL A 136 2.94 -4.60 15.31
N ILE A 137 2.74 -3.30 15.51
CA ILE A 137 3.72 -2.28 15.15
C ILE A 137 4.66 -2.06 16.33
N THR A 138 5.95 -2.32 16.14
CA THR A 138 6.97 -2.25 17.19
C THR A 138 7.96 -1.12 17.00
N GLN A 139 8.09 -0.62 15.77
CA GLN A 139 9.04 0.41 15.39
C GLN A 139 8.38 1.35 14.38
N PRO A 140 8.90 2.58 14.20
CA PRO A 140 8.47 3.44 13.12
C PRO A 140 8.61 2.73 11.76
N PRO A 141 7.67 2.94 10.82
CA PRO A 141 7.80 2.44 9.46
C PRO A 141 9.02 3.07 8.76
N ILE A 142 9.35 2.55 7.57
CA ILE A 142 10.32 3.22 6.69
C ILE A 142 9.86 4.66 6.38
N PRO A 143 10.78 5.61 6.16
CA PRO A 143 10.41 7.00 5.94
C PRO A 143 9.60 7.19 4.65
N ALA A 144 8.68 8.15 4.62
CA ALA A 144 8.07 8.56 3.37
C ALA A 144 9.11 9.16 2.39
N GLY A 145 8.84 9.03 1.10
CA GLY A 145 9.70 9.56 0.04
C GLY A 145 9.59 8.81 -1.28
N ILE A 146 10.46 9.18 -2.22
CA ILE A 146 10.58 8.49 -3.50
C ILE A 146 11.61 7.37 -3.34
N TYR A 147 11.20 6.15 -3.66
CA TYR A 147 12.03 4.96 -3.64
C TYR A 147 12.35 4.53 -5.07
N THR A 148 13.57 4.05 -5.27
CA THR A 148 13.95 3.26 -6.45
C THR A 148 13.67 1.80 -6.16
N ALA A 149 12.71 1.23 -6.88
CA ALA A 149 12.47 -0.21 -6.89
C ALA A 149 13.32 -0.84 -7.99
N LYS A 150 14.26 -1.70 -7.60
CA LYS A 150 15.16 -2.39 -8.50
C LYS A 150 14.79 -3.87 -8.58
N ALA A 151 14.47 -4.32 -9.79
CA ALA A 151 14.38 -5.73 -10.13
C ALA A 151 15.78 -6.25 -10.45
N THR A 152 16.20 -7.32 -9.79
CA THR A 152 17.50 -7.98 -10.00
C THR A 152 17.27 -9.46 -10.29
N SER A 153 17.78 -9.92 -11.42
CA SER A 153 17.81 -11.35 -11.76
C SER A 153 18.70 -12.14 -10.81
N MET A 154 18.33 -13.40 -10.54
CA MET A 154 19.08 -14.29 -9.65
C MET A 154 20.24 -14.98 -10.38
N LEU A 155 20.02 -15.40 -11.63
CA LEU A 155 20.99 -16.18 -12.39
C LEU A 155 21.72 -15.37 -13.46
N SER A 156 21.12 -14.25 -13.89
CA SER A 156 21.71 -13.34 -14.86
C SER A 156 22.00 -11.97 -14.24
N ASP A 157 22.93 -11.23 -14.81
CA ASP A 157 23.29 -9.88 -14.35
C ASP A 157 22.30 -8.79 -14.81
N LEU A 158 21.07 -9.19 -15.17
CA LEU A 158 20.05 -8.27 -15.66
C LEU A 158 19.37 -7.55 -14.50
N THR A 159 19.21 -6.23 -14.68
CA THR A 159 18.49 -5.39 -13.73
C THR A 159 17.62 -4.37 -14.45
N ALA A 160 16.55 -3.95 -13.78
CA ALA A 160 15.73 -2.83 -14.23
C ALA A 160 15.23 -2.05 -13.00
N GLU A 161 14.95 -0.77 -13.19
CA GLU A 161 14.54 0.11 -12.09
C GLU A 161 13.27 0.88 -12.42
N THR A 162 12.48 1.16 -11.39
CA THR A 162 11.31 2.03 -11.46
C THR A 162 11.15 2.84 -10.17
N LYS A 163 10.31 3.86 -10.19
CA LYS A 163 10.05 4.69 -9.01
C LYS A 163 8.76 4.25 -8.32
N LEU A 164 8.79 4.19 -6.99
CA LEU A 164 7.65 3.99 -6.13
C LEU A 164 7.60 5.13 -5.11
N THR A 165 6.47 5.82 -5.01
CA THR A 165 6.29 6.92 -4.05
C THR A 165 5.63 6.41 -2.78
N ILE A 166 6.31 6.51 -1.66
CA ILE A 166 5.76 6.16 -0.34
C ILE A 166 5.37 7.44 0.36
N THR A 167 4.11 7.55 0.77
CA THR A 167 3.57 8.73 1.45
C THR A 167 3.28 8.45 2.92
N GLU A 168 3.32 9.50 3.73
CA GLU A 168 2.78 9.44 5.09
C GLU A 168 1.29 9.02 5.10
N PRO A 169 0.80 8.48 6.23
CA PRO A 169 -0.62 8.17 6.39
C PRO A 169 -1.49 9.42 6.16
N SER A 170 -2.52 9.30 5.33
CA SER A 170 -3.53 10.36 5.19
C SER A 170 -4.47 10.39 6.39
N VAL A 171 -5.27 11.46 6.54
CA VAL A 171 -6.30 11.55 7.59
C VAL A 171 -7.28 10.36 7.52
N GLY A 172 -7.63 9.93 6.31
CA GLY A 172 -8.49 8.76 6.10
C GLY A 172 -7.82 7.45 6.52
N ASP A 173 -6.51 7.34 6.33
CA ASP A 173 -5.74 6.18 6.77
C ASP A 173 -5.63 6.15 8.29
N SER A 174 -5.34 7.28 8.94
CA SER A 174 -5.30 7.37 10.40
C SER A 174 -6.63 6.98 11.05
N LEU A 175 -7.77 7.35 10.44
CA LEU A 175 -9.09 6.91 10.93
C LEU A 175 -9.27 5.39 10.80
N LYS A 176 -8.85 4.79 9.67
CA LYS A 176 -8.92 3.35 9.46
C LYS A 176 -8.01 2.59 10.41
N ASP A 177 -6.81 3.10 10.65
CA ASP A 177 -5.84 2.51 11.56
C ASP A 177 -6.35 2.58 13.00
N TRP A 178 -6.93 3.71 13.41
CA TRP A 178 -7.60 3.84 14.71
C TRP A 178 -8.74 2.83 14.89
N LEU A 179 -9.56 2.59 13.86
CA LEU A 179 -10.57 1.52 13.90
C LEU A 179 -9.93 0.13 13.98
N GLY A 180 -8.80 -0.08 13.32
CA GLY A 180 -8.02 -1.30 13.40
C GLY A 180 -7.47 -1.55 14.81
N GLU A 181 -7.02 -0.50 15.51
CA GLU A 181 -6.60 -0.57 16.90
C GLU A 181 -7.77 -0.89 17.83
N MET A 182 -8.90 -0.19 17.67
CA MET A 182 -10.11 -0.41 18.46
C MET A 182 -10.66 -1.84 18.31
N THR A 183 -10.50 -2.43 17.13
CA THR A 183 -10.93 -3.82 16.84
C THR A 183 -9.88 -4.86 17.19
N GLY A 184 -8.68 -4.46 17.65
CA GLY A 184 -7.58 -5.37 17.99
C GLY A 184 -6.86 -5.98 16.79
N LYS A 185 -7.18 -5.55 15.57
CA LYS A 185 -6.52 -5.98 14.32
C LYS A 185 -5.16 -5.31 14.13
N ILE A 186 -4.96 -4.17 14.78
CA ILE A 186 -3.69 -3.45 14.86
C ILE A 186 -3.37 -3.29 16.34
N VAL A 187 -2.12 -3.54 16.71
CA VAL A 187 -1.60 -3.34 18.06
C VAL A 187 -0.35 -2.48 17.95
N ASP A 188 -0.46 -1.21 18.32
CA ASP A 188 0.69 -0.32 18.40
C ASP A 188 1.41 -0.52 19.75
N LYS A 189 2.68 -0.89 19.69
CA LYS A 189 3.59 -1.05 20.84
C LYS A 189 4.81 -0.15 20.74
N GLN A 190 4.80 0.85 19.86
CA GLN A 190 5.84 1.86 19.86
C GLN A 190 5.87 2.54 21.24
N THR A 191 7.04 2.60 21.85
CA THR A 191 7.21 3.30 23.13
C THR A 191 7.04 4.79 22.87
N LYS A 192 6.00 5.41 23.44
CA LYS A 192 5.84 6.87 23.41
C LYS A 192 6.88 7.55 24.27
#